data_AF-A0A369MQ84-F1
#
_entry.id   AF-A0A369MQ84-F1
#
_cell.length_a   1.000
_cell.length_b   1.000
_cell.length_c   1.000
_cell.angle_alpha   90.00
_cell.angle_beta   90.00
_cell.angle_gamma   90.00
#
_symmetry.space_group_name_H-M   'P 1'
#
loop_
_entity.id
_entity.type
_entity.pdbx_description
1 polymer ?
#
loop_
_entity_poly.entity_id
_entity_poly.type
_entity_poly.pdbx_seq_one_letter_code
_entity_poly.pdbx_strand_id
1 'polypeptide(L)'
;MRHEARGGGVMAGFDLSDVLAAARGIPGAREDGRWRCVVYLSAYDWMSGWLRAPDMPAQSAACKAWLSAHGDARKAETIRNRSAVRNVRAAFDELMRVIENRRADCVVVPDIAVFAPCFSEARFYVEEVLVPMGFRFVDCARGFDTQGGDVRAYFKGLQTEMSDALALHAEHDRLASGGLIRRNVPFGYVFDEDAPCGARVDGEVAAFVPRIFELAAQGRWWRSKLEGQVRELGCPGPRQRANELYGHNRHAIEGWDYAAIRSMVTNPFYTGDFAPERLASIRMRKSGIPIGSFPVIEGHHPALVGRELFEEANEGLARNRYACPTKAEGRRPCRG
;
A
#
# COMPACT_ATOMS: atom_id res chain seq x y z
N MET A 1 -25.44 18.10 -10.59
CA MET A 1 -26.37 17.50 -9.62
C MET A 1 -25.57 17.04 -8.41
N ARG A 2 -25.98 17.45 -7.21
CA ARG A 2 -25.27 17.20 -5.95
C ARG A 2 -25.41 15.72 -5.59
N HIS A 3 -24.30 15.02 -5.34
CA HIS A 3 -24.30 13.69 -4.75
C HIS A 3 -24.43 13.84 -3.23
N GLU A 4 -25.62 13.54 -2.72
CA GLU A 4 -25.89 13.43 -1.29
C GLU A 4 -25.12 12.24 -0.70
N ALA A 5 -24.45 12.52 0.40
CA ALA A 5 -23.87 11.53 1.29
C ALA A 5 -25.00 10.67 1.90
N ARG A 6 -25.04 9.38 1.55
CA ARG A 6 -25.80 8.39 2.32
C ARG A 6 -25.01 7.98 3.56
N GLY A 7 -25.02 8.86 4.55
CA GLY A 7 -24.90 8.48 5.96
C GLY A 7 -26.27 8.04 6.46
N GLY A 8 -26.34 6.90 7.15
CA GLY A 8 -27.60 6.45 7.76
C GLY A 8 -27.79 4.94 7.80
N GLY A 9 -26.84 4.22 8.40
CA GLY A 9 -27.11 2.90 8.96
C GLY A 9 -27.45 3.09 10.43
N VAL A 10 -28.73 3.32 10.71
CA VAL A 10 -29.26 3.57 12.05
C VAL A 10 -29.05 2.34 12.94
N MET A 11 -28.39 2.56 14.08
CA MET A 11 -28.33 1.67 15.23
C MET A 11 -29.77 1.39 15.73
N ALA A 12 -30.37 0.29 15.28
CA ALA A 12 -31.63 -0.17 15.84
C ALA A 12 -31.35 -1.02 17.09
N GLY A 13 -31.56 -0.44 18.28
CA GLY A 13 -31.87 -1.22 19.49
C GLY A 13 -31.02 -0.98 20.74
N PHE A 14 -30.06 -0.05 20.75
CA PHE A 14 -29.27 0.23 21.95
C PHE A 14 -29.14 1.74 22.15
N ASP A 15 -29.89 2.27 23.10
CA ASP A 15 -29.87 3.68 23.45
C ASP A 15 -28.66 3.96 24.36
N LEU A 16 -27.52 4.31 23.75
CA LEU A 16 -26.32 4.71 24.50
C LEU A 16 -26.47 6.09 25.15
N SER A 17 -27.54 6.86 24.86
CA SER A 17 -27.69 8.24 25.37
C SER A 17 -27.71 8.27 26.89
N ASP A 18 -28.47 7.37 27.50
CA ASP A 18 -28.59 7.25 28.95
C ASP A 18 -27.30 6.73 29.60
N VAL A 19 -26.60 5.81 28.94
CA VAL A 19 -25.30 5.27 29.38
C VAL A 19 -24.22 6.36 29.34
N LEU A 20 -24.16 7.13 28.26
CA LEU A 20 -23.23 8.25 28.08
C LEU A 20 -23.55 9.42 29.02
N ALA A 21 -24.83 9.66 29.33
CA ALA A 21 -25.25 10.67 30.28
C ALA A 21 -24.93 10.27 31.73
N ALA A 22 -25.14 9.01 32.10
CA ALA A 22 -24.91 8.49 33.45
C ALA A 22 -23.42 8.27 33.78
N ALA A 23 -22.58 8.07 32.76
CA ALA A 23 -21.19 7.71 32.97
C ALA A 23 -20.19 8.87 32.88
N ARG A 24 -20.63 10.08 32.51
CA ARG A 24 -19.80 11.29 32.63
C ARG A 24 -19.53 11.56 34.10
N GLY A 25 -18.25 11.50 34.48
CA GLY A 25 -17.79 11.93 35.80
C GLY A 25 -17.74 10.85 36.89
N ILE A 26 -17.94 9.57 36.55
CA ILE A 26 -17.64 8.46 37.46
C ILE A 26 -16.21 7.98 37.19
N PRO A 27 -15.23 8.22 38.08
CA PRO A 27 -13.90 7.64 37.93
C PRO A 27 -14.01 6.12 37.87
N GLY A 28 -13.29 5.46 36.96
CA GLY A 28 -13.26 3.99 36.91
C GLY A 28 -13.02 3.42 38.31
N ALA A 29 -13.92 2.56 38.77
CA ALA A 29 -13.88 2.09 40.15
C ALA A 29 -12.75 1.07 40.29
N ARG A 30 -11.77 1.37 41.15
CA ARG A 30 -10.72 0.41 41.52
C ARG A 30 -11.24 -0.40 42.70
N GLU A 31 -11.35 -1.72 42.55
CA GLU A 31 -11.63 -2.63 43.66
C GLU A 31 -10.29 -3.03 44.28
N ASP A 32 -10.10 -2.79 45.57
CA ASP A 32 -8.83 -3.00 46.28
C ASP A 32 -7.62 -2.33 45.60
N GLY A 33 -7.85 -1.16 44.97
CA GLY A 33 -6.80 -0.45 44.23
C GLY A 33 -6.45 -1.06 42.87
N ARG A 34 -7.20 -2.04 42.37
CA ARG A 34 -6.98 -2.69 41.06
C ARG A 34 -8.12 -2.47 40.08
N TRP A 35 -7.78 -2.39 38.80
CA TRP A 35 -8.73 -2.35 37.69
C TRP A 35 -9.37 -3.72 37.49
N ARG A 36 -10.70 -3.76 37.38
CA ARG A 36 -11.45 -4.96 37.01
C ARG A 36 -11.48 -5.08 35.49
N CYS A 37 -10.74 -6.06 34.97
CA CYS A 37 -10.51 -6.22 33.54
C CYS A 37 -11.45 -7.26 32.93
N VAL A 38 -12.24 -6.86 31.94
CA VAL A 38 -12.86 -7.79 31.00
C VAL A 38 -11.91 -8.01 29.82
N VAL A 39 -11.60 -9.27 29.56
CA VAL A 39 -10.80 -9.66 28.38
C VAL A 39 -11.76 -9.97 27.24
N TYR A 40 -11.60 -9.31 26.10
CA TYR A 40 -12.41 -9.57 24.91
C TYR A 40 -11.53 -10.16 23.80
N LEU A 41 -11.90 -11.36 23.34
CA LEU A 41 -11.22 -12.09 22.27
C LEU A 41 -12.20 -12.31 21.11
N SER A 42 -11.70 -12.31 19.88
CA SER A 42 -12.56 -12.53 18.72
C SER A 42 -11.84 -13.28 17.60
N ALA A 43 -12.55 -14.24 17.01
CA ALA A 43 -12.16 -14.95 15.81
C ALA A 43 -12.34 -14.10 14.54
N TYR A 44 -13.02 -12.95 14.65
CA TYR A 44 -13.14 -11.96 13.59
C TYR A 44 -12.11 -10.84 13.82
N ASP A 45 -11.31 -10.57 12.78
CA ASP A 45 -10.32 -9.48 12.66
C ASP A 45 -10.75 -8.60 11.46
N TRP A 46 -11.06 -7.33 11.72
CA TRP A 46 -11.53 -6.40 10.68
C TRP A 46 -10.41 -5.72 9.87
N MET A 47 -9.14 -5.85 10.29
CA MET A 47 -7.98 -5.27 9.62
C MET A 47 -7.35 -6.26 8.64
N SER A 48 -7.20 -7.52 9.05
CA SER A 48 -6.60 -8.60 8.27
C SER A 48 -7.63 -9.46 7.54
N GLY A 49 -8.92 -9.07 7.59
CA GLY A 49 -10.10 -9.82 7.17
C GLY A 49 -9.83 -10.96 6.18
N TRP A 50 -9.88 -12.20 6.69
CA TRP A 50 -9.77 -13.48 5.96
C TRP A 50 -8.36 -13.99 5.60
N LEU A 51 -7.29 -13.18 5.74
CA LEU A 51 -5.94 -13.59 5.36
C LEU A 51 -5.21 -14.41 6.44
N ARG A 52 -5.65 -14.35 7.68
CA ARG A 52 -5.05 -15.12 8.79
C ARG A 52 -6.13 -15.87 9.54
N ALA A 53 -5.89 -17.17 9.76
CA ALA A 53 -6.72 -17.94 10.66
C ALA A 53 -6.61 -17.34 12.08
N PRO A 54 -7.73 -17.10 12.78
CA PRO A 54 -7.69 -16.55 14.12
C PRO A 54 -7.03 -17.53 15.09
N ASP A 55 -5.97 -17.07 15.77
CA ASP A 55 -5.29 -17.85 16.82
C ASP A 55 -5.80 -17.42 18.21
N MET A 56 -6.91 -18.01 18.63
CA MET A 56 -7.53 -17.74 19.94
C MET A 56 -6.59 -18.08 21.12
N PRO A 57 -5.81 -19.19 21.09
CA PRO A 57 -4.76 -19.43 22.08
C PRO A 57 -3.73 -18.30 22.18
N ALA A 58 -3.18 -17.82 21.06
CA ALA A 58 -2.21 -16.73 21.05
C ALA A 58 -2.81 -15.42 21.58
N GLN A 59 -4.04 -15.10 21.17
CA GLN A 59 -4.79 -13.97 21.72
C GLN A 59 -4.93 -14.06 23.25
N SER A 60 -5.34 -15.22 23.77
CA SER A 60 -5.49 -15.43 25.21
C SER A 60 -4.14 -15.34 25.94
N ALA A 61 -3.05 -15.81 25.32
CA ALA A 61 -1.71 -15.74 25.89
C ALA A 61 -1.21 -14.29 25.97
N ALA A 62 -1.44 -13.48 24.93
CA ALA A 62 -1.07 -12.07 24.90
C ALA A 62 -1.74 -11.27 26.03
N CYS A 63 -3.07 -11.39 26.18
CA CYS A 63 -3.79 -10.72 27.26
C CYS A 63 -3.35 -11.22 28.65
N LYS A 64 -3.07 -12.52 28.80
CA LYS A 64 -2.57 -13.08 30.07
C LYS A 64 -1.20 -12.52 30.43
N ALA A 65 -0.28 -12.42 29.45
CA ALA A 65 1.03 -11.84 29.65
C ALA A 65 0.94 -10.37 30.09
N TRP A 66 0.07 -9.59 29.44
CA TRP A 66 -0.18 -8.21 29.83
C TRP A 66 -0.73 -8.12 31.25
N LEU A 67 -1.77 -8.88 31.59
CA LEU A 67 -2.37 -8.88 32.94
C LEU A 67 -1.36 -9.25 34.03
N SER A 68 -0.50 -10.24 33.78
CA SER A 68 0.54 -10.65 34.74
C SER A 68 1.62 -9.58 34.96
N ALA A 69 1.90 -8.78 33.94
CA ALA A 69 2.88 -7.69 34.03
C ALA A 69 2.33 -6.44 34.75
N HIS A 70 1.00 -6.35 34.91
CA HIS A 70 0.31 -5.18 35.45
C HIS A 70 -0.36 -5.54 36.79
N GLY A 71 0.37 -5.37 37.90
CA GLY A 71 -0.10 -5.71 39.24
C GLY A 71 -1.30 -4.87 39.74
N ASP A 72 -1.60 -3.77 39.04
CA ASP A 72 -2.79 -2.93 39.25
C ASP A 72 -4.01 -3.40 38.46
N ALA A 73 -3.93 -4.52 37.72
CA ALA A 73 -5.01 -5.10 36.94
C ALA A 73 -5.42 -6.48 37.49
N ARG A 74 -6.73 -6.75 37.53
CA ARG A 74 -7.29 -8.05 37.91
C ARG A 74 -8.33 -8.46 36.88
N LYS A 75 -8.19 -9.66 36.32
CA LYS A 75 -9.20 -10.23 35.41
C LYS A 75 -10.51 -10.49 36.15
N ALA A 76 -11.60 -9.88 35.67
CA ALA A 76 -12.97 -10.13 36.12
C ALA A 76 -13.65 -11.21 35.26
N GLU A 77 -13.60 -11.06 33.94
CA GLU A 77 -14.31 -11.95 33.00
C GLU A 77 -13.54 -12.11 31.68
N THR A 78 -13.91 -13.11 30.88
CA THR A 78 -13.40 -13.30 29.52
C THR A 78 -14.52 -13.62 28.55
N ILE A 79 -14.74 -12.72 27.59
CA ILE A 79 -15.75 -12.84 26.54
C ILE A 79 -15.05 -13.26 25.25
N ARG A 80 -15.67 -14.18 24.51
CA ARG A 80 -15.08 -14.74 23.29
C ARG A 80 -16.08 -14.78 22.15
N ASN A 81 -15.85 -13.99 21.11
CA ASN A 81 -16.48 -14.22 19.82
C ASN A 81 -15.75 -15.36 19.09
N ARG A 82 -16.40 -16.51 18.90
CA ARG A 82 -15.84 -17.64 18.13
C ARG A 82 -16.19 -17.61 16.64
N SER A 83 -17.00 -16.65 16.21
CA SER A 83 -17.35 -16.47 14.81
C SER A 83 -16.29 -15.63 14.10
N ALA A 84 -15.78 -16.15 12.98
CA ALA A 84 -14.99 -15.37 12.02
C ALA A 84 -15.86 -14.58 11.03
N VAL A 85 -17.19 -14.69 11.15
CA VAL A 85 -18.14 -13.97 10.29
C VAL A 85 -18.35 -12.56 10.82
N ARG A 86 -18.23 -11.58 9.92
CA ARG A 86 -18.51 -10.17 10.19
C ARG A 86 -19.96 -9.98 10.69
N ASN A 87 -20.17 -9.01 11.58
CA ASN A 87 -21.48 -8.62 12.13
C ASN A 87 -22.15 -9.67 13.04
N VAL A 88 -21.44 -10.70 13.50
CA VAL A 88 -21.91 -11.52 14.62
C VAL A 88 -21.65 -10.75 15.92
N ARG A 89 -22.70 -10.17 16.49
CA ARG A 89 -22.59 -9.22 17.63
C ARG A 89 -22.82 -9.84 19.00
N ALA A 90 -23.27 -11.09 19.12
CA ALA A 90 -23.66 -11.68 20.41
C ALA A 90 -22.63 -11.50 21.55
N ALA A 91 -21.36 -11.82 21.30
CA ALA A 91 -20.28 -11.62 22.26
C ALA A 91 -19.93 -10.14 22.48
N PHE A 92 -20.06 -9.31 21.45
CA PHE A 92 -19.83 -7.87 21.58
C PHE A 92 -20.94 -7.19 22.41
N ASP A 93 -22.19 -7.58 22.20
CA ASP A 93 -23.33 -7.11 22.99
C ASP A 93 -23.23 -7.58 24.45
N GLU A 94 -22.69 -8.78 24.69
CA GLU A 94 -22.34 -9.26 26.03
C GLU A 94 -21.27 -8.36 26.70
N LEU A 95 -20.25 -7.95 25.95
CA LEU A 95 -19.23 -7.01 26.42
C LEU A 95 -19.87 -5.66 26.77
N MET A 96 -20.80 -5.16 25.94
CA MET A 96 -21.49 -3.90 26.24
C MET A 96 -22.29 -4.01 27.53
N ARG A 97 -23.00 -5.13 27.77
CA ARG A 97 -23.69 -5.36 29.05
C ARG A 97 -22.73 -5.42 30.25
N VAL A 98 -21.51 -5.93 30.10
CA VAL A 98 -20.48 -5.88 31.16
C VAL A 98 -20.14 -4.42 31.49
N ILE A 99 -19.94 -3.61 30.46
CA ILE A 99 -19.56 -2.19 30.56
C ILE A 99 -20.69 -1.38 31.20
N GLU A 100 -21.92 -1.51 30.69
CA GLU A 100 -23.10 -0.80 31.19
C GLU A 100 -23.38 -1.08 32.66
N ASN A 101 -23.32 -2.35 33.05
CA ASN A 101 -23.56 -2.75 34.43
C ASN A 101 -22.34 -2.56 35.34
N ARG A 102 -21.26 -1.93 34.84
CA ARG A 102 -20.00 -1.71 35.56
C ARG A 102 -19.48 -2.99 36.26
N ARG A 103 -19.62 -4.14 35.58
CA ARG A 103 -19.02 -5.41 36.04
C ARG A 103 -17.51 -5.46 35.77
N ALA A 104 -17.02 -4.55 34.95
CA ALA A 104 -15.61 -4.26 34.72
C ALA A 104 -15.42 -2.74 34.58
N ASP A 105 -14.16 -2.29 34.65
CA ASP A 105 -13.73 -0.90 34.47
C ASP A 105 -12.54 -0.79 33.50
N CYS A 106 -12.04 -1.93 33.02
CA CYS A 106 -10.96 -2.02 32.06
C CYS A 106 -11.29 -3.04 30.98
N VAL A 107 -11.12 -2.67 29.71
CA VAL A 107 -11.26 -3.57 28.56
C VAL A 107 -9.86 -3.90 28.04
N VAL A 108 -9.53 -5.19 28.03
CA VAL A 108 -8.25 -5.70 27.54
C VAL A 108 -8.50 -6.53 26.28
N VAL A 109 -7.89 -6.12 25.17
CA VAL A 109 -7.96 -6.83 23.90
C VAL A 109 -6.56 -7.26 23.46
N PRO A 110 -6.43 -8.39 22.76
CA PRO A 110 -5.15 -8.84 22.26
C PRO A 110 -4.63 -7.91 21.16
N ASP A 111 -5.54 -7.37 20.35
CA ASP A 111 -5.30 -6.47 19.23
C ASP A 111 -6.58 -5.64 19.00
N ILE A 112 -6.49 -4.35 18.69
CA ILE A 112 -7.69 -3.52 18.37
C ILE A 112 -8.46 -4.06 17.15
N ALA A 113 -7.79 -4.75 16.22
CA ALA A 113 -8.38 -5.31 15.02
C ALA A 113 -9.43 -6.39 15.32
N VAL A 114 -9.41 -6.98 16.52
CA VAL A 114 -10.42 -7.95 16.96
C VAL A 114 -11.54 -7.31 17.78
N PHE A 115 -11.43 -6.03 18.12
CA PHE A 115 -12.41 -5.27 18.91
C PHE A 115 -13.41 -4.54 17.99
N ALA A 116 -14.70 -4.68 18.28
CA ALA A 116 -15.81 -4.15 17.48
C ALA A 116 -15.86 -4.69 16.02
N PRO A 117 -16.94 -4.45 15.27
CA PRO A 117 -17.10 -4.98 13.90
C PRO A 117 -16.26 -4.28 12.82
N CYS A 118 -15.73 -3.09 13.08
CA CYS A 118 -14.91 -2.34 12.13
C CYS A 118 -14.12 -1.21 12.80
N PHE A 119 -13.14 -0.65 12.09
CA PHE A 119 -12.33 0.48 12.54
C PHE A 119 -13.16 1.65 13.09
N SER A 120 -14.21 2.07 12.38
CA SER A 120 -15.05 3.20 12.80
C SER A 120 -15.79 2.93 14.10
N GLU A 121 -16.30 1.71 14.29
CA GLU A 121 -16.92 1.33 15.55
C GLU A 121 -15.89 1.20 16.67
N ALA A 122 -14.75 0.55 16.43
CA ALA A 122 -13.67 0.42 17.42
C ALA A 122 -13.24 1.80 17.94
N ARG A 123 -13.03 2.75 17.01
CA ARG A 123 -12.72 4.15 17.33
C ARG A 123 -13.82 4.81 18.15
N PHE A 124 -15.07 4.72 17.69
CA PHE A 124 -16.21 5.30 18.40
C PHE A 124 -16.33 4.76 19.83
N TYR A 125 -16.27 3.43 20.02
CA TYR A 125 -16.39 2.84 21.35
C TYR A 125 -15.23 3.24 22.28
N VAL A 126 -14.00 3.36 21.78
CA VAL A 126 -12.89 3.78 22.66
C VAL A 126 -12.94 5.29 22.94
N GLU A 127 -13.05 6.13 21.91
CA GLU A 127 -12.97 7.59 22.01
C GLU A 127 -14.21 8.22 22.65
N GLU A 128 -15.41 7.78 22.27
CA GLU A 128 -16.67 8.45 22.61
C GLU A 128 -17.45 7.74 23.71
N VAL A 129 -17.13 6.46 23.98
CA VAL A 129 -17.82 5.65 24.99
C VAL A 129 -16.89 5.34 26.16
N LEU A 130 -15.96 4.40 26.02
CA LEU A 130 -15.15 3.86 27.12
C LEU A 130 -14.36 4.94 27.86
N VAL A 131 -13.57 5.75 27.15
CA VAL A 131 -12.71 6.76 27.79
C VAL A 131 -13.54 7.83 28.52
N PRO A 132 -14.59 8.43 27.91
CA PRO A 132 -15.50 9.33 28.63
C PRO A 132 -16.22 8.70 29.82
N MET A 133 -16.49 7.39 29.77
CA MET A 133 -17.04 6.62 30.89
C MET A 133 -16.00 6.32 31.98
N GLY A 134 -14.75 6.75 31.83
CA GLY A 134 -13.67 6.47 32.79
C GLY A 134 -13.13 5.04 32.73
N PHE A 135 -13.39 4.29 31.66
CA PHE A 135 -12.79 2.98 31.45
C PHE A 135 -11.35 3.10 30.97
N ARG A 136 -10.51 2.17 31.44
CA ARG A 136 -9.21 1.89 30.84
C ARG A 136 -9.41 0.98 29.62
N PHE A 137 -8.74 1.27 28.51
CA PHE A 137 -8.72 0.40 27.34
C PHE A 137 -7.27 0.04 27.00
N VAL A 138 -7.05 -1.24 26.66
CA VAL A 138 -5.72 -1.80 26.42
C VAL A 138 -5.72 -2.62 25.14
N ASP A 139 -4.82 -2.27 24.22
CA ASP A 139 -4.41 -3.13 23.10
C ASP A 139 -3.03 -3.72 23.41
N CYS A 140 -2.99 -5.03 23.67
CA CYS A 140 -1.77 -5.73 24.04
C CYS A 140 -0.73 -5.78 22.90
N ALA A 141 -1.15 -6.03 21.66
CA ALA A 141 -0.24 -6.19 20.52
C ALA A 141 0.49 -4.89 20.19
N ARG A 142 -0.19 -3.75 20.34
CA ARG A 142 0.40 -2.42 20.06
C ARG A 142 0.98 -1.74 21.30
N GLY A 143 0.89 -2.36 22.47
CA GLY A 143 1.33 -1.77 23.74
C GLY A 143 0.60 -0.46 24.06
N PHE A 144 -0.65 -0.31 23.62
CA PHE A 144 -1.44 0.89 23.85
C PHE A 144 -2.31 0.74 25.11
N ASP A 145 -2.31 1.79 25.93
CA ASP A 145 -3.08 1.86 27.17
C ASP A 145 -3.58 3.30 27.38
N THR A 146 -4.89 3.47 27.59
CA THR A 146 -5.49 4.80 27.75
C THR A 146 -5.07 5.52 29.04
N GLN A 147 -4.46 4.85 30.02
CA GLN A 147 -3.92 5.51 31.22
C GLN A 147 -2.68 6.38 30.94
N GLY A 148 -1.97 6.14 29.84
CA GLY A 148 -0.76 6.91 29.48
C GLY A 148 -0.65 7.28 28.00
N GLY A 149 -1.57 6.79 27.17
CA GLY A 149 -1.56 6.99 25.72
C GLY A 149 -2.55 8.04 25.23
N ASP A 150 -2.17 8.77 24.18
CA ASP A 150 -3.08 9.63 23.44
C ASP A 150 -3.94 8.78 22.48
N VAL A 151 -5.22 8.66 22.82
CA VAL A 151 -6.22 7.90 22.06
C VAL A 151 -6.33 8.40 20.62
N ARG A 152 -6.32 9.73 20.41
CA ARG A 152 -6.46 10.32 19.07
C ARG A 152 -5.22 10.05 18.23
N ALA A 153 -4.03 10.15 18.83
CA ALA A 153 -2.78 9.80 18.15
C ALA A 153 -2.75 8.32 17.77
N TYR A 154 -3.20 7.44 18.66
CA TYR A 154 -3.30 6.01 18.41
C TYR A 154 -4.20 5.68 17.21
N PHE A 155 -5.44 6.20 17.17
CA PHE A 155 -6.33 5.97 16.03
C PHE A 155 -5.87 6.64 14.74
N LYS A 156 -5.15 7.78 14.81
CA LYS A 156 -4.50 8.38 13.64
C LYS A 156 -3.40 7.49 13.07
N GLY A 157 -2.60 6.86 13.93
CA GLY A 157 -1.60 5.86 13.53
C GLY A 157 -2.25 4.67 12.83
N LEU A 158 -3.26 4.07 13.45
CA LEU A 158 -4.03 2.97 12.87
C LEU A 158 -4.65 3.32 11.51
N GLN A 159 -5.23 4.52 11.37
CA GLN A 159 -5.81 4.95 10.10
C GLN A 159 -4.75 5.05 8.99
N THR A 160 -3.54 5.50 9.35
CA THR A 160 -2.40 5.58 8.42
C THR A 160 -1.98 4.18 7.98
N GLU A 161 -1.82 3.25 8.93
CA GLU A 161 -1.48 1.85 8.66
C GLU A 161 -2.51 1.18 7.73
N MET A 162 -3.81 1.35 8.01
CA MET A 162 -4.88 0.82 7.15
C MET A 162 -4.84 1.41 5.75
N SER A 163 -4.64 2.72 5.63
CA SER A 163 -4.56 3.38 4.32
C SER A 163 -3.36 2.88 3.52
N ASP A 164 -2.22 2.67 4.18
CA ASP A 164 -1.02 2.15 3.53
C ASP A 164 -1.20 0.69 3.09
N ALA A 165 -1.86 -0.14 3.91
CA ALA A 165 -2.22 -1.51 3.55
C ALA A 165 -3.18 -1.56 2.36
N LEU A 166 -4.24 -0.73 2.35
CA LEU A 166 -5.18 -0.63 1.23
C LEU A 166 -4.48 -0.18 -0.06
N ALA A 167 -3.58 0.81 0.03
CA ALA A 167 -2.81 1.28 -1.12
C ALA A 167 -1.88 0.18 -1.66
N LEU A 168 -1.27 -0.61 -0.78
CA LEU A 168 -0.48 -1.78 -1.16
C LEU A 168 -1.35 -2.83 -1.87
N HIS A 169 -2.51 -3.19 -1.33
CA HIS A 169 -3.40 -4.15 -1.98
C HIS A 169 -3.88 -3.68 -3.35
N ALA A 170 -4.32 -2.42 -3.46
CA ALA A 170 -4.72 -1.85 -4.74
C ALA A 170 -3.56 -1.85 -5.76
N GLU A 171 -2.33 -1.57 -5.31
CA GLU A 171 -1.15 -1.68 -6.17
C GLU A 171 -0.88 -3.13 -6.60
N HIS A 172 -0.98 -4.08 -5.67
CA HIS A 172 -0.78 -5.51 -5.93
C HIS A 172 -1.77 -6.01 -6.99
N ASP A 173 -3.06 -5.78 -6.78
CA ASP A 173 -4.11 -6.29 -7.67
C ASP A 173 -4.01 -5.66 -9.06
N ARG A 174 -3.70 -4.36 -9.12
CA ARG A 174 -3.42 -3.67 -10.38
C ARG A 174 -2.23 -4.30 -11.13
N LEU A 175 -1.12 -4.58 -10.43
CA LEU A 175 0.04 -5.22 -11.06
C LEU A 175 -0.27 -6.64 -11.51
N ALA A 176 -1.01 -7.40 -10.69
CA ALA A 176 -1.43 -8.76 -11.00
C ALA A 176 -2.34 -8.81 -12.25
N SER A 177 -3.17 -7.79 -12.45
CA SER A 177 -4.09 -7.70 -13.59
C SER A 177 -3.47 -7.06 -14.84
N GLY A 178 -2.19 -6.68 -14.82
CA GLY A 178 -1.54 -5.97 -15.94
C GLY A 178 -1.79 -4.46 -15.98
N GLY A 179 -2.59 -3.91 -15.06
CA GLY A 179 -3.01 -2.52 -15.12
C GLY A 179 -1.83 -1.53 -15.00
N LEU A 180 -1.83 -0.50 -15.84
CA LEU A 180 -0.88 0.61 -15.74
C LEU A 180 -1.46 1.79 -14.96
N ILE A 181 -0.55 2.65 -14.50
CA ILE A 181 -0.89 4.00 -14.06
C ILE A 181 -0.16 4.99 -14.95
N ARG A 182 -0.71 6.20 -15.10
CA ARG A 182 -0.15 7.28 -15.93
C ARG A 182 1.36 7.45 -15.80
N ARG A 183 1.89 7.41 -14.58
CA ARG A 183 3.34 7.56 -14.28
C ARG A 183 4.22 6.45 -14.86
N ASN A 184 3.66 5.25 -15.07
CA ASN A 184 4.40 4.06 -15.46
C ASN A 184 4.30 3.75 -16.96
N VAL A 185 3.59 4.57 -17.74
CA VAL A 185 3.47 4.38 -19.19
C VAL A 185 4.79 4.73 -19.87
N PRO A 186 5.41 3.80 -20.62
CA PRO A 186 6.67 4.07 -21.32
C PRO A 186 6.50 5.03 -22.51
N PHE A 187 7.61 5.66 -22.91
CA PHE A 187 7.66 6.49 -24.12
C PHE A 187 7.19 5.72 -25.36
N GLY A 188 6.55 6.37 -26.34
CA GLY A 188 5.91 5.66 -27.46
C GLY A 188 4.49 5.18 -27.17
N TYR A 189 4.04 5.30 -25.92
CA TYR A 189 2.68 5.00 -25.49
C TYR A 189 2.08 6.18 -24.72
N VAL A 190 0.76 6.26 -24.68
CA VAL A 190 -0.01 7.19 -23.84
C VAL A 190 -0.97 6.44 -22.92
N PHE A 191 -1.19 6.99 -21.74
CA PHE A 191 -2.12 6.46 -20.77
C PHE A 191 -3.54 6.59 -21.29
N ASP A 192 -4.31 5.52 -21.16
CA ASP A 192 -5.69 5.45 -21.59
C ASP A 192 -6.46 4.59 -20.58
N GLU A 193 -7.39 5.20 -19.83
CA GLU A 193 -8.16 4.51 -18.79
C GLU A 193 -9.17 3.52 -19.38
N ASP A 194 -9.57 3.71 -20.65
CA ASP A 194 -10.53 2.84 -21.34
C ASP A 194 -9.84 1.64 -22.01
N ALA A 195 -8.51 1.67 -22.14
CA ALA A 195 -7.74 0.56 -22.68
C ALA A 195 -7.60 -0.57 -21.64
N PRO A 196 -7.79 -1.85 -22.01
CA PRO A 196 -7.69 -2.98 -21.06
C PRO A 196 -6.36 -3.05 -20.28
N CYS A 197 -5.27 -2.64 -20.91
CA CYS A 197 -3.92 -2.61 -20.32
C CYS A 197 -3.53 -1.23 -19.74
N GLY A 198 -4.40 -0.22 -19.86
CA GLY A 198 -4.14 1.15 -19.40
C GLY A 198 -3.24 1.98 -20.33
N ALA A 199 -2.93 1.49 -21.54
CA ALA A 199 -2.07 2.20 -22.49
C ALA A 199 -2.46 1.95 -23.95
N ARG A 200 -2.24 2.96 -24.80
CA ARG A 200 -2.33 2.84 -26.26
C ARG A 200 -1.09 3.47 -26.92
N VAL A 201 -0.88 3.17 -28.19
CA VAL A 201 0.25 3.72 -28.96
C VAL A 201 0.15 5.25 -29.07
N ASP A 202 1.26 5.95 -28.84
CA ASP A 202 1.39 7.40 -29.06
C ASP A 202 1.73 7.66 -30.53
N GLY A 203 0.74 8.10 -31.31
CA GLY A 203 0.92 8.34 -32.75
C GLY A 203 1.98 9.40 -33.09
N GLU A 204 2.34 10.30 -32.18
CA GLU A 204 3.35 11.33 -32.45
C GLU A 204 4.78 10.83 -32.30
N VAL A 205 5.03 9.92 -31.34
CA VAL A 205 6.40 9.54 -30.98
C VAL A 205 6.72 8.05 -31.13
N ALA A 206 5.71 7.19 -31.31
CA ALA A 206 5.91 5.74 -31.43
C ALA A 206 6.85 5.36 -32.57
N ALA A 207 6.81 6.11 -33.69
CA ALA A 207 7.66 5.85 -34.85
C ALA A 207 9.17 6.05 -34.57
N PHE A 208 9.54 6.78 -33.51
CA PHE A 208 10.94 6.92 -33.10
C PHE A 208 11.45 5.71 -32.33
N VAL A 209 10.57 4.94 -31.68
CA VAL A 209 10.98 3.83 -30.80
C VAL A 209 11.81 2.78 -31.56
N PRO A 210 11.34 2.20 -32.69
CA PRO A 210 12.14 1.22 -33.44
C PRO A 210 13.49 1.78 -33.89
N ARG A 211 13.51 3.05 -34.36
CA ARG A 211 14.73 3.73 -34.82
C ARG A 211 15.79 3.85 -33.72
N ILE A 212 15.37 4.12 -32.48
CA ILE A 212 16.31 4.20 -31.36
C ILE A 212 16.86 2.81 -31.01
N PHE A 213 16.03 1.76 -31.11
CA PHE A 213 16.49 0.38 -30.96
C PHE A 213 17.49 -0.02 -32.05
N GLU A 214 17.22 0.33 -33.31
CA GLU A 214 18.14 0.11 -34.44
C GLU A 214 19.51 0.80 -34.19
N LEU A 215 19.50 2.07 -33.76
CA LEU A 215 20.73 2.79 -33.41
C LEU A 215 21.50 2.11 -32.27
N ALA A 216 20.78 1.56 -31.27
CA ALA A 216 21.39 0.85 -30.15
C ALA A 216 21.96 -0.52 -30.55
N ALA A 217 21.35 -1.21 -31.51
CA ALA A 217 21.81 -2.48 -32.08
C ALA A 217 23.08 -2.30 -32.92
N GLN A 218 23.12 -1.21 -33.69
CA GLN A 218 24.23 -0.87 -34.58
C GLN A 218 25.54 -0.59 -33.84
N GLY A 219 26.66 -0.95 -34.47
CA GLY A 219 27.99 -0.41 -34.20
C GLY A 219 28.60 -0.63 -32.80
N ARG A 220 29.81 -0.11 -32.62
CA ARG A 220 30.44 0.09 -31.30
C ARG A 220 30.48 1.58 -31.00
N TRP A 221 29.56 2.07 -30.17
CA TRP A 221 29.46 3.49 -29.77
C TRP A 221 29.93 3.70 -28.34
N TRP A 222 30.61 4.80 -28.05
CA TRP A 222 30.64 5.31 -26.67
C TRP A 222 29.35 6.10 -26.37
N ARG A 223 29.03 6.24 -25.08
CA ARG A 223 27.74 6.78 -24.59
C ARG A 223 27.27 8.06 -25.31
N SER A 224 28.13 9.07 -25.43
CA SER A 224 27.72 10.36 -26.00
C SER A 224 27.51 10.36 -27.52
N LYS A 225 28.04 9.38 -28.26
CA LYS A 225 27.78 9.24 -29.70
C LYS A 225 26.36 8.72 -29.94
N LEU A 226 25.95 7.69 -29.18
CA LEU A 226 24.57 7.19 -29.23
C LEU A 226 23.56 8.27 -28.84
N GLU A 227 23.83 9.04 -27.77
CA GLU A 227 22.97 10.17 -27.40
C GLU A 227 22.87 11.23 -28.50
N GLY A 228 23.97 11.52 -29.21
CA GLY A 228 23.99 12.45 -30.34
C GLY A 228 23.13 11.95 -31.49
N GLN A 229 23.29 10.69 -31.89
CA GLN A 229 22.49 10.07 -32.95
C GLN A 229 20.99 10.06 -32.63
N VAL A 230 20.62 9.77 -31.38
CA VAL A 230 19.19 9.82 -30.97
C VAL A 230 18.66 11.26 -31.01
N ARG A 231 19.47 12.26 -30.62
CA ARG A 231 19.06 13.68 -30.72
C ARG A 231 18.92 14.15 -32.16
N GLU A 232 19.75 13.66 -33.08
CA GLU A 232 19.67 13.97 -34.52
C GLU A 232 18.37 13.47 -35.17
N LEU A 233 17.69 12.48 -34.57
CA LEU A 233 16.36 12.04 -35.02
C LEU A 233 15.27 13.12 -34.82
N GLY A 234 15.53 14.17 -34.04
CA GLY A 234 14.53 15.18 -33.66
C GLY A 234 13.46 14.67 -32.70
N CYS A 235 13.70 13.51 -32.06
CA CYS A 235 12.78 12.88 -31.14
C CYS A 235 12.72 13.64 -29.80
N PRO A 236 11.54 14.05 -29.30
CA PRO A 236 11.43 14.66 -27.99
C PRO A 236 11.88 13.68 -26.90
N GLY A 237 12.47 14.21 -25.83
CA GLY A 237 12.90 13.37 -24.70
C GLY A 237 11.71 12.74 -23.97
N PRO A 238 11.86 11.57 -23.31
CA PRO A 238 10.77 10.94 -22.58
C PRO A 238 10.12 11.83 -21.52
N ARG A 239 10.93 12.61 -20.79
CA ARG A 239 10.44 13.57 -19.78
C ARG A 239 9.71 14.74 -20.42
N GLN A 240 10.21 15.26 -21.55
CA GLN A 240 9.55 16.32 -22.29
C GLN A 240 8.17 15.87 -22.75
N ARG A 241 8.07 14.71 -23.41
CA ARG A 241 6.78 14.17 -23.88
C ARG A 241 5.80 13.88 -22.74
N ALA A 242 6.29 13.28 -21.64
CA ALA A 242 5.45 13.07 -20.46
C ALA A 242 4.90 14.38 -19.87
N ASN A 243 5.64 15.48 -19.99
CA ASN A 243 5.22 16.79 -19.51
C ASN A 243 4.21 17.46 -20.42
N GLU A 244 4.37 17.33 -21.74
CA GLU A 244 3.38 17.75 -22.73
C GLU A 244 2.03 17.04 -22.52
N LEU A 245 2.08 15.72 -22.26
CA LEU A 245 0.86 14.91 -22.06
C LEU A 245 0.21 15.12 -20.68
N TYR A 246 1.01 15.25 -19.62
CA TYR A 246 0.52 15.09 -18.24
C TYR A 246 0.86 16.24 -17.28
N GLY A 247 1.61 17.26 -17.72
CA GLY A 247 1.94 18.43 -16.90
C GLY A 247 2.94 18.18 -15.77
N HIS A 248 3.79 17.14 -15.87
CA HIS A 248 4.74 16.77 -14.82
C HIS A 248 5.99 17.69 -14.76
N ASN A 249 5.88 18.89 -14.18
CA ASN A 249 6.99 19.81 -13.87
C ASN A 249 7.50 20.66 -15.06
N ARG A 250 7.62 21.98 -14.87
CA ARG A 250 8.01 22.95 -15.92
C ARG A 250 9.52 22.98 -16.21
N HIS A 251 10.32 22.18 -15.49
CA HIS A 251 11.78 22.11 -15.61
C HIS A 251 12.26 20.79 -16.22
N ALA A 252 11.52 20.22 -17.17
CA ALA A 252 11.95 19.00 -17.86
C ALA A 252 13.33 19.24 -18.49
N ILE A 253 14.28 18.36 -18.19
CA ILE A 253 15.52 18.28 -18.96
C ILE A 253 15.12 17.91 -20.39
N GLU A 254 15.49 18.75 -21.35
CA GLU A 254 15.23 18.53 -22.77
C GLU A 254 16.09 17.37 -23.31
N GLY A 255 15.48 16.57 -24.19
CA GLY A 255 16.19 15.57 -24.99
C GLY A 255 16.52 14.24 -24.29
N TRP A 256 17.47 13.53 -24.89
CA TRP A 256 17.87 12.16 -24.55
C TRP A 256 19.26 12.12 -23.90
N ASP A 257 19.35 11.39 -22.79
CA ASP A 257 20.59 10.98 -22.16
C ASP A 257 20.77 9.45 -22.24
N TYR A 258 21.98 8.95 -22.04
CA TYR A 258 22.28 7.52 -22.13
C TYR A 258 21.49 6.68 -21.12
N ALA A 259 21.15 7.25 -19.95
CA ALA A 259 20.38 6.53 -18.94
C ALA A 259 18.93 6.30 -19.42
N ALA A 260 18.30 7.29 -20.04
CA ALA A 260 16.99 7.20 -20.65
C ALA A 260 16.99 6.22 -21.83
N ILE A 261 17.98 6.29 -22.72
CA ILE A 261 18.13 5.35 -23.84
C ILE A 261 18.28 3.93 -23.33
N ARG A 262 19.20 3.69 -22.37
CA ARG A 262 19.40 2.37 -21.77
C ARG A 262 18.15 1.86 -21.07
N SER A 263 17.48 2.71 -20.29
CA SER A 263 16.22 2.38 -19.62
C SER A 263 15.15 1.94 -20.61
N MET A 264 15.08 2.60 -21.77
CA MET A 264 14.16 2.23 -22.84
C MET A 264 14.52 0.90 -23.48
N VAL A 265 15.76 0.74 -23.97
CA VAL A 265 16.20 -0.44 -24.71
C VAL A 265 16.15 -1.72 -23.88
N THR A 266 16.36 -1.62 -22.56
CA THR A 266 16.32 -2.76 -21.64
C THR A 266 14.92 -3.06 -21.09
N ASN A 267 13.88 -2.33 -21.53
CA ASN A 267 12.52 -2.50 -21.05
C ASN A 267 11.73 -3.47 -21.96
N PRO A 268 11.38 -4.68 -21.50
CA PRO A 268 10.63 -5.66 -22.30
C PRO A 268 9.21 -5.19 -22.66
N PHE A 269 8.71 -4.11 -22.06
CA PHE A 269 7.43 -3.52 -22.47
C PHE A 269 7.36 -3.28 -23.98
N TYR A 270 8.45 -2.84 -24.62
CA TYR A 270 8.45 -2.57 -26.06
C TYR A 270 8.22 -3.79 -26.96
N THR A 271 8.37 -5.02 -26.43
CA THR A 271 8.06 -6.27 -27.14
C THR A 271 6.60 -6.72 -26.98
N GLY A 272 5.77 -5.90 -26.32
CA GLY A 272 4.37 -6.23 -26.00
C GLY A 272 4.19 -7.01 -24.70
N ASP A 273 5.27 -7.33 -23.99
CA ASP A 273 5.24 -8.11 -22.74
C ASP A 273 5.16 -7.19 -21.52
N PHE A 274 4.34 -7.54 -20.54
CA PHE A 274 4.27 -6.81 -19.28
C PHE A 274 4.93 -7.62 -18.16
N ALA A 275 5.92 -7.00 -17.52
CA ALA A 275 6.68 -7.54 -16.39
C ALA A 275 6.32 -6.76 -15.12
N PRO A 276 5.31 -7.21 -14.33
CA PRO A 276 4.74 -6.42 -13.23
C PRO A 276 5.76 -6.08 -12.14
N GLU A 277 6.71 -6.97 -11.88
CA GLU A 277 7.73 -6.85 -10.84
C GLU A 277 8.65 -5.61 -11.05
N ARG A 278 8.83 -5.20 -12.30
CA ARG A 278 9.61 -4.01 -12.66
C ARG A 278 8.91 -2.72 -12.27
N LEU A 279 7.58 -2.72 -12.25
CA LEU A 279 6.75 -1.55 -11.93
C LEU A 279 6.29 -1.49 -10.48
N ALA A 280 6.58 -2.52 -9.68
CA ALA A 280 6.34 -2.50 -8.25
C ALA A 280 7.08 -1.34 -7.57
N SER A 281 6.34 -0.54 -6.79
CA SER A 281 6.88 0.57 -6.02
C SER A 281 7.89 0.10 -4.98
N ILE A 282 8.72 1.03 -4.49
CA ILE A 282 9.65 0.74 -3.38
C ILE A 282 8.87 0.28 -2.14
N ARG A 283 7.69 0.87 -1.91
CA ARG A 283 6.81 0.50 -0.80
C ARG A 283 6.33 -0.95 -0.95
N MET A 284 5.84 -1.30 -2.14
CA MET A 284 5.45 -2.66 -2.50
C MET A 284 6.60 -3.64 -2.27
N ARG A 285 7.79 -3.39 -2.83
CA ARG A 285 8.99 -4.22 -2.64
C ARG A 285 9.42 -4.43 -1.18
N LYS A 286 9.15 -3.45 -0.32
CA LYS A 286 9.47 -3.52 1.12
C LYS A 286 8.35 -4.09 1.99
N SER A 287 7.16 -4.34 1.43
CA SER A 287 5.99 -4.80 2.18
C SER A 287 6.07 -6.27 2.62
N GLY A 288 6.99 -7.05 2.05
CA GLY A 288 7.05 -8.51 2.24
C GLY A 288 6.02 -9.28 1.41
N ILE A 289 5.16 -8.60 0.64
CA ILE A 289 4.27 -9.25 -0.34
C ILE A 289 5.14 -9.87 -1.45
N PRO A 290 4.96 -11.16 -1.81
CA PRO A 290 5.74 -11.80 -2.87
C PRO A 290 5.45 -11.20 -4.25
N ILE A 291 6.30 -10.29 -4.70
CA ILE A 291 6.19 -9.63 -6.01
C ILE A 291 6.96 -10.39 -7.09
N GLY A 292 8.00 -11.15 -6.71
CA GLY A 292 8.85 -11.88 -7.64
C GLY A 292 8.17 -13.07 -8.33
N SER A 293 6.92 -13.39 -7.95
CA SER A 293 6.13 -14.47 -8.53
C SER A 293 5.08 -13.99 -9.53
N PHE A 294 5.00 -12.69 -9.83
CA PHE A 294 4.08 -12.23 -10.87
C PHE A 294 4.50 -12.83 -12.21
N PRO A 295 3.58 -13.50 -12.94
CA PRO A 295 3.89 -13.98 -14.27
C PRO A 295 4.09 -12.79 -15.21
N VAL A 296 4.99 -12.95 -16.17
CA VAL A 296 5.06 -12.04 -17.32
C VAL A 296 3.78 -12.23 -18.13
N ILE A 297 3.09 -11.14 -18.44
CA ILE A 297 1.89 -11.15 -19.28
C ILE A 297 2.33 -10.90 -20.72
N GLU A 298 2.42 -11.97 -21.50
CA GLU A 298 2.76 -11.90 -22.92
C GLU A 298 1.61 -11.28 -23.73
N GLY A 299 1.94 -10.51 -24.78
CA GLY A 299 0.92 -9.92 -25.66
C GLY A 299 -0.02 -8.94 -24.95
N HIS A 300 0.43 -8.34 -23.85
CA HIS A 300 -0.33 -7.42 -23.02
C HIS A 300 -0.82 -6.17 -23.77
N HIS A 301 -0.06 -5.71 -24.76
CA HIS A 301 -0.33 -4.49 -25.52
C HIS A 301 0.43 -4.53 -26.87
N PRO A 302 0.11 -3.63 -27.82
CA PRO A 302 0.80 -3.61 -29.12
C PRO A 302 2.31 -3.39 -28.96
N ALA A 303 3.10 -4.34 -29.47
CA ALA A 303 4.54 -4.23 -29.52
C ALA A 303 4.96 -3.12 -30.49
N LEU A 304 5.91 -2.28 -30.07
CA LEU A 304 6.56 -1.31 -30.97
C LEU A 304 7.84 -1.89 -31.57
N VAL A 305 8.43 -2.91 -30.94
CA VAL A 305 9.71 -3.51 -31.33
C VAL A 305 9.58 -5.02 -31.37
N GLY A 306 10.07 -5.66 -32.44
CA GLY A 306 10.14 -7.12 -32.53
C GLY A 306 11.19 -7.70 -31.57
N ARG A 307 11.03 -8.96 -31.15
CA ARG A 307 11.94 -9.62 -30.20
C ARG A 307 13.40 -9.65 -30.70
N GLU A 308 13.61 -9.91 -31.98
CA GLU A 308 14.95 -9.93 -32.61
C GLU A 308 15.66 -8.57 -32.45
N LEU A 309 15.03 -7.47 -32.87
CA LEU A 309 15.60 -6.13 -32.72
C LEU A 309 15.80 -5.73 -31.24
N PHE A 310 14.89 -6.17 -30.35
CA PHE A 310 15.04 -5.95 -28.92
C PHE A 310 16.31 -6.64 -28.38
N GLU A 311 16.54 -7.89 -28.76
CA GLU A 311 17.72 -8.68 -28.36
C GLU A 311 19.01 -8.06 -28.94
N GLU A 312 19.05 -7.77 -30.23
CA GLU A 312 20.19 -7.14 -30.90
C GLU A 312 20.58 -5.79 -30.26
N ALA A 313 19.59 -4.97 -29.90
CA ALA A 313 19.81 -3.69 -29.24
C ALA A 313 20.39 -3.86 -27.82
N ASN A 314 19.93 -4.86 -27.06
CA ASN A 314 20.47 -5.17 -25.74
C ASN A 314 21.92 -5.67 -25.83
N GLU A 315 22.23 -6.50 -26.83
CA GLU A 315 23.61 -6.91 -27.10
C GLU A 315 24.49 -5.74 -27.52
N GLY A 316 23.98 -4.84 -28.38
CA GLY A 316 24.66 -3.62 -28.79
C GLY A 316 25.03 -2.74 -27.58
N LEU A 317 24.09 -2.53 -26.66
CA LEU A 317 24.38 -1.82 -25.40
C LEU A 317 25.42 -2.54 -24.53
N ALA A 318 25.42 -3.87 -24.50
CA ALA A 318 26.44 -4.63 -23.77
C ALA A 318 27.83 -4.44 -24.40
N ARG A 319 27.94 -4.50 -25.72
CA ARG A 319 29.19 -4.21 -26.48
C ARG A 319 29.69 -2.78 -26.22
N ASN A 320 28.77 -1.84 -26.05
CA ASN A 320 29.06 -0.41 -25.88
C ASN A 320 29.44 0.00 -24.45
N ARG A 321 29.22 -0.88 -23.46
CA ARG A 321 29.55 -0.62 -22.04
C ARG A 321 31.03 -0.27 -21.82
N TYR A 322 31.91 -0.86 -22.61
CA TYR A 322 33.37 -0.68 -22.55
C TYR A 322 33.94 0.00 -23.81
N ALA A 323 33.08 0.57 -24.66
CA ALA A 323 33.53 1.28 -25.84
C ALA A 323 34.20 2.60 -25.44
N CYS A 324 35.44 2.76 -25.85
CA CYS A 324 36.24 3.96 -25.62
C CYS A 324 36.40 4.73 -26.94
N PRO A 325 36.40 6.07 -26.93
CA PRO A 325 36.61 6.86 -28.15
C PRO A 325 37.94 6.49 -28.80
N THR A 326 37.92 6.21 -30.10
CA THR A 326 39.15 5.89 -30.85
C THR A 326 39.85 7.16 -31.32
N LYS A 327 41.16 7.08 -31.57
CA LYS A 327 41.93 8.20 -32.15
C LYS A 327 41.39 8.66 -33.51
N ALA A 328 40.79 7.74 -34.28
CA ALA A 328 40.15 8.03 -35.57
C ALA A 328 38.93 8.95 -35.45
N GLU A 329 38.38 9.08 -34.25
CA GLU A 329 37.14 9.83 -33.98
C GLU A 329 37.41 11.15 -33.22
N GLY A 330 38.66 11.63 -33.26
CA GLY A 330 39.04 12.97 -32.80
C GLY A 330 39.05 13.19 -31.29
N ARG A 331 38.90 12.13 -30.47
CA ARG A 331 38.97 12.21 -28.99
C ARG A 331 40.08 11.32 -28.43
N ARG A 332 40.71 11.76 -27.33
CA ARG A 332 41.69 10.93 -26.61
C ARG A 332 40.99 9.72 -26.01
N PRO A 333 41.52 8.49 -26.20
CA PRO A 333 41.03 7.34 -25.47
C PRO A 333 41.14 7.56 -23.95
N CYS A 334 40.13 7.09 -23.23
CA CYS A 334 40.15 6.78 -21.81
C CYS A 334 41.50 6.13 -21.44
N ARG A 335 42.27 6.73 -20.53
CA ARG A 335 43.41 6.03 -19.93
C ARG A 335 42.83 4.88 -19.10
N GLY A 336 43.34 3.67 -19.35
CA GLY A 336 42.87 2.42 -18.75
C GLY A 336 42.87 2.43 -17.23
#